data_AF-A0A372IHD6-F1
#
_entry.id   AF-A0A372IHD6-F1
#
_cell.length_a   1.000
_cell.length_b   1.000
_cell.length_c   1.000
_cell.angle_alpha   90.00
_cell.angle_beta   90.00
_cell.angle_gamma   90.00
#
_symmetry.space_group_name_H-M   'P 1'
#
loop_
_entity.id
_entity.type
_entity.pdbx_description
1 polymer ?
#
loop_
_entity_poly.entity_id
_entity_poly.type
_entity_poly.pdbx_seq_one_letter_code
_entity_poly.pdbx_strand_id
1 'polypeptide(L)'
;MGNPREAPVIDRERLQELRHEIGEEDFAEVVTMFLDEMRASLQDLRNTPAMAGQDALHGLRGSALNLGFTDFADACTKAEHRAAAGQPVDVVYLDWLFSESVSSVRTDLPATVA
;
A
#
# COMPACT_ATOMS: atom_id res chain seq x y z
N MET A 1 -10.50 24.46 -3.55
CA MET A 1 -9.34 24.40 -2.64
C MET A 1 -8.88 22.96 -2.63
N GLY A 2 -7.95 22.57 -3.52
CA GLY A 2 -7.35 21.24 -3.45
C GLY A 2 -6.37 21.28 -2.29
N ASN A 3 -6.56 20.45 -1.27
CA ASN A 3 -5.61 20.34 -0.16
C ASN A 3 -4.20 20.14 -0.74
N PRO A 4 -3.17 20.80 -0.20
CA PRO A 4 -1.79 20.45 -0.55
C PRO A 4 -1.68 18.96 -0.25
N ARG A 5 -1.32 18.15 -1.27
CA ARG A 5 -1.12 16.72 -1.06
C ARG A 5 0.15 16.57 -0.24
N GLU A 6 -0.03 16.56 1.08
CA GLU A 6 1.02 16.26 2.06
C GLU A 6 1.56 14.85 1.78
N ALA A 7 2.84 14.63 2.08
CA ALA A 7 3.44 13.32 1.90
C ALA A 7 2.65 12.27 2.71
N PRO A 8 2.42 11.06 2.16
CA PRO A 8 1.68 10.03 2.86
C PRO A 8 2.35 9.69 4.18
N VAL A 9 1.53 9.52 5.22
CA VAL A 9 1.96 9.10 6.56
C VAL A 9 2.43 7.67 6.50
N ILE A 10 3.69 7.46 6.91
CA ILE A 10 4.33 6.16 7.05
C ILE A 10 4.68 5.93 8.52
N ASP A 11 4.21 4.81 9.06
CA ASP A 11 4.66 4.26 10.32
C ASP A 11 6.05 3.60 10.14
N ARG A 12 7.08 4.41 10.38
CA ARG A 12 8.47 3.97 10.30
C ARG A 12 8.87 3.06 11.45
N GLU A 13 8.19 3.13 12.60
CA GLU A 13 8.43 2.19 13.69
C GLU A 13 8.01 0.79 13.27
N ARG A 14 6.82 0.64 12.67
CA ARG A 14 6.35 -0.64 12.14
C ARG A 14 7.30 -1.23 11.09
N LEU A 15 7.86 -0.40 10.22
CA LEU A 15 8.82 -0.83 9.21
C LEU A 15 10.12 -1.37 9.86
N GLN A 16 10.60 -0.75 10.94
CA GLN A 16 11.78 -1.22 11.69
C GLN A 16 11.47 -2.49 12.50
N GLU A 17 10.27 -2.61 13.07
CA GLU A 17 9.82 -3.85 13.73
C GLU A 17 9.82 -5.01 12.73
N LEU A 18 9.23 -4.82 11.55
CA LEU A 18 9.21 -5.83 10.50
C LEU A 18 10.63 -6.26 10.10
N ARG A 19 11.55 -5.29 9.99
CA ARG A 19 12.97 -5.54 9.73
C ARG A 19 13.64 -6.36 10.85
N HIS A 20 13.28 -6.10 12.10
CA HIS A 20 13.77 -6.87 13.24
C HIS A 20 13.21 -8.29 13.28
N GLU A 21 11.93 -8.47 12.94
CA GLU A 21 11.24 -9.77 12.91
C GLU A 21 11.78 -10.70 11.81
N ILE A 22 12.03 -10.14 10.62
CA ILE A 22 12.50 -10.88 9.45
C ILE A 22 14.02 -11.07 9.47
N GLY A 23 14.76 -10.08 9.98
CA GLY A 23 16.21 -9.99 9.88
C GLY A 23 16.67 -9.17 8.68
N GLU A 24 17.84 -8.57 8.81
CA GLU A 24 18.44 -7.65 7.81
C GLU A 24 18.62 -8.27 6.43
N GLU A 25 18.97 -9.56 6.39
CA GLU A 25 19.32 -10.28 5.16
C GLU A 25 18.08 -10.54 4.29
N ASP A 26 16.96 -10.90 4.92
CA ASP A 26 15.72 -11.27 4.24
C ASP A 26 14.73 -10.10 4.10
N PHE A 27 14.90 -9.02 4.88
CA PHE A 27 13.97 -7.88 4.90
C PHE A 27 13.78 -7.24 3.52
N ALA A 28 14.88 -7.06 2.78
CA ALA A 28 14.84 -6.46 1.45
C ALA A 28 13.97 -7.26 0.47
N GLU A 29 14.13 -8.58 0.47
CA GLU A 29 13.39 -9.50 -0.40
C GLU A 29 11.91 -9.49 -0.03
N VAL A 30 11.58 -9.60 1.26
CA VAL A 30 10.21 -9.65 1.74
C VAL A 30 9.46 -8.34 1.44
N VAL A 31 10.09 -7.18 1.68
CA VAL A 31 9.47 -5.89 1.32
C VAL A 31 9.26 -5.79 -0.18
N THR A 32 10.24 -6.20 -0.99
CA THR A 32 10.11 -6.18 -2.46
C THR A 32 8.92 -7.05 -2.90
N MET A 33 8.77 -8.24 -2.33
CA MET A 33 7.66 -9.15 -2.61
C MET A 33 6.30 -8.50 -2.29
N PHE A 34 6.15 -7.89 -1.10
CA PHE A 34 4.92 -7.18 -0.75
C PHE A 34 4.64 -6.02 -1.70
N LEU A 35 5.65 -5.23 -2.05
CA LEU A 35 5.48 -4.10 -2.97
C LEU A 35 5.06 -4.54 -4.37
N ASP A 36 5.64 -5.62 -4.89
CA ASP A 36 5.28 -6.17 -6.19
C ASP A 36 3.88 -6.78 -6.19
N GLU A 37 3.51 -7.51 -5.14
CA GLU A 37 2.16 -8.05 -4.99
C GLU A 37 1.11 -6.94 -4.93
N MET A 38 1.33 -5.91 -4.12
CA MET A 38 0.45 -4.75 -4.03
C MET A 38 0.33 -4.04 -5.38
N ARG A 39 1.45 -3.85 -6.08
CA ARG A 39 1.48 -3.21 -7.41
C ARG A 39 0.70 -4.03 -8.43
N ALA A 40 0.91 -5.34 -8.49
CA ALA A 40 0.17 -6.22 -9.39
C ALA A 40 -1.33 -6.18 -9.10
N SER A 41 -1.71 -6.26 -7.83
CA SER A 41 -3.11 -6.18 -7.41
C SER A 41 -3.75 -4.83 -7.79
N LEU A 42 -3.06 -3.70 -7.61
CA LEU A 42 -3.53 -2.38 -8.05
C LEU A 42 -3.66 -2.28 -9.57
N GLN A 43 -2.75 -2.87 -10.34
CA GLN A 43 -2.83 -2.93 -11.80
C GLN A 43 -4.04 -3.73 -12.26
N ASP A 44 -4.32 -4.87 -11.63
CA ASP A 44 -5.52 -5.68 -11.92
C ASP A 44 -6.81 -4.90 -11.62
N LEU A 45 -6.86 -4.20 -10.49
CA LEU A 45 -7.97 -3.32 -10.14
C LEU A 45 -8.12 -2.14 -11.12
N ARG A 46 -7.01 -1.60 -11.64
CA ARG A 46 -7.02 -0.54 -12.65
C ARG A 46 -7.62 -1.01 -13.96
N ASN A 47 -7.24 -2.21 -14.39
CA ASN A 47 -7.69 -2.83 -15.64
C ASN A 47 -9.15 -3.30 -15.53
N THR A 48 -9.53 -3.78 -14.36
CA THR A 48 -10.86 -4.31 -14.09
C THR A 48 -11.43 -3.73 -12.79
N PRO A 49 -11.90 -2.46 -12.76
CA PRO A 49 -12.42 -1.84 -11.54
C PRO A 49 -13.60 -2.57 -10.90
N ALA A 50 -14.35 -3.34 -11.68
CA ALA A 50 -15.42 -4.21 -11.18
C ALA A 50 -14.91 -5.33 -10.23
N MET A 51 -13.62 -5.65 -10.27
CA MET A 51 -12.96 -6.61 -9.38
C MET A 51 -12.49 -5.98 -8.06
N ALA A 52 -12.71 -4.67 -7.84
CA ALA A 52 -12.43 -3.97 -6.58
C ALA A 52 -13.43 -4.37 -5.48
N GLY A 53 -13.49 -5.66 -5.18
CA GLY A 53 -14.26 -6.24 -4.10
C GLY A 53 -13.58 -6.08 -2.75
N GLN A 54 -14.32 -6.40 -1.70
CA GLN A 54 -13.85 -6.28 -0.32
C GLN A 54 -12.58 -7.10 -0.08
N ASP A 55 -12.50 -8.34 -0.61
CA ASP A 55 -11.34 -9.21 -0.39
C ASP A 55 -10.04 -8.66 -1.01
N ALA A 56 -10.11 -8.13 -2.23
CA ALA A 56 -8.95 -7.53 -2.89
C ALA A 56 -8.43 -6.30 -2.14
N LEU A 57 -9.35 -5.44 -1.70
CA LEU A 57 -9.02 -4.24 -0.93
C LEU A 57 -8.53 -4.56 0.48
N HIS A 58 -9.08 -5.63 1.09
CA HIS A 58 -8.64 -6.14 2.38
C HIS A 58 -7.22 -6.70 2.33
N GLY A 59 -6.87 -7.43 1.27
CA GLY A 59 -5.51 -7.88 1.02
C GLY A 59 -4.53 -6.71 0.93
N LEU A 60 -4.86 -5.71 0.09
CA LEU A 60 -4.06 -4.48 -0.04
C LEU A 60 -3.88 -3.74 1.29
N ARG A 61 -4.95 -3.65 2.10
CA ARG A 61 -4.91 -3.06 3.44
C ARG A 61 -3.96 -3.82 4.36
N GLY A 62 -4.03 -5.15 4.35
CA GLY A 62 -3.16 -6.01 5.17
C GLY A 62 -1.68 -5.80 4.84
N SER A 63 -1.32 -5.85 3.55
CA SER A 63 0.06 -5.62 3.10
C SER A 63 0.54 -4.21 3.45
N ALA A 64 -0.32 -3.21 3.31
CA ALA A 64 -0.01 -1.83 3.68
C ALA A 64 0.27 -1.66 5.18
N LEU A 65 -0.53 -2.28 6.04
CA LEU A 65 -0.30 -2.24 7.50
C LEU A 65 1.00 -2.95 7.89
N ASN A 66 1.35 -4.04 7.22
CA ASN A 66 2.63 -4.70 7.44
C ASN A 66 3.82 -3.80 7.09
N LEU A 67 3.72 -3.03 6.02
CA LEU A 67 4.77 -2.10 5.58
C LEU A 67 4.71 -0.72 6.27
N GLY A 68 3.72 -0.48 7.14
CA GLY A 68 3.53 0.81 7.81
C GLY A 68 2.95 1.91 6.91
N PHE A 69 2.30 1.59 5.79
CA PHE A 69 1.68 2.57 4.89
C PHE A 69 0.30 3.00 5.43
N THR A 70 0.29 3.76 6.53
CA THR A 70 -0.91 4.10 7.30
C THR A 70 -2.00 4.77 6.45
N ASP A 71 -1.64 5.81 5.69
CA ASP A 71 -2.62 6.52 4.86
C ASP A 71 -3.20 5.64 3.74
N PHE A 72 -2.37 4.75 3.19
CA PHE A 72 -2.82 3.81 2.16
C PHE A 72 -3.75 2.74 2.77
N ALA A 73 -3.42 2.21 3.94
CA ALA A 73 -4.29 1.28 4.67
C ALA A 73 -5.67 1.90 4.96
N ASP A 74 -5.70 3.16 5.40
CA ASP A 74 -6.93 3.92 5.61
C ASP A 74 -7.72 4.14 4.31
N ALA A 75 -7.02 4.42 3.22
CA ALA A 75 -7.65 4.55 1.91
C ALA A 75 -8.26 3.22 1.43
N CYS A 76 -7.60 2.09 1.66
CA CYS A 76 -8.14 0.76 1.41
C CYS A 76 -9.38 0.48 2.26
N THR A 77 -9.38 0.80 3.56
CA THR A 77 -10.59 0.67 4.40
C THR A 77 -11.77 1.47 3.86
N LYS A 78 -11.53 2.73 3.45
CA LYS A 78 -12.58 3.57 2.84
C LYS A 78 -13.06 2.99 1.50
N ALA A 79 -12.17 2.37 0.74
CA ALA A 79 -12.51 1.67 -0.49
C ALA A 79 -13.34 0.41 -0.21
N GLU A 80 -12.99 -0.39 0.80
CA GLU A 80 -13.74 -1.58 1.22
C GLU A 80 -15.19 -1.24 1.56
N HIS A 81 -15.40 -0.18 2.35
CA HIS A 81 -16.74 0.30 2.68
C HIS A 81 -17.53 0.76 1.45
N ARG A 82 -16.87 1.44 0.51
CA ARG A 82 -17.52 1.85 -0.75
C ARG A 82 -17.89 0.66 -1.61
N ALA A 83 -16.99 -0.32 -1.77
CA ALA A 83 -17.26 -1.55 -2.49
C ALA A 83 -18.44 -2.32 -1.88
N ALA A 84 -18.47 -2.46 -0.54
CA ALA A 84 -19.57 -3.11 0.18
C ALA A 84 -20.92 -2.40 -0.01
N ALA A 85 -20.90 -1.07 -0.15
CA ALA A 85 -22.07 -0.25 -0.42
C ALA A 85 -22.45 -0.19 -1.92
N GLY A 86 -21.76 -0.90 -2.80
CA GLY A 86 -21.98 -0.86 -4.26
C GLY A 86 -21.57 0.48 -4.89
N GLN A 87 -20.73 1.26 -4.21
CA GLN A 87 -20.23 2.55 -4.68
C GLN A 87 -18.90 2.37 -5.44
N PRO A 88 -18.61 3.25 -6.42
CA PRO A 88 -17.35 3.18 -7.16
C PRO A 88 -16.15 3.42 -6.24
N VAL A 89 -15.13 2.58 -6.42
CA VAL A 89 -13.83 2.70 -5.76
C VAL A 89 -12.90 3.52 -6.64
N ASP A 90 -12.22 4.50 -6.05
CA ASP A 90 -11.22 5.31 -6.76
C ASP A 90 -9.87 4.59 -6.77
N VAL A 91 -9.72 3.64 -7.69
CA VAL A 91 -8.48 2.88 -7.86
C VAL A 91 -7.33 3.78 -8.33
N VAL A 92 -7.63 4.86 -9.05
CA VAL A 92 -6.62 5.84 -9.49
C VAL A 92 -5.98 6.53 -8.29
N TYR A 93 -6.79 6.91 -7.31
CA TYR A 93 -6.30 7.49 -6.07
C TYR A 93 -5.46 6.50 -5.25
N LEU A 94 -5.89 5.24 -5.15
CA LEU A 94 -5.11 4.20 -4.46
C LEU A 94 -3.74 4.00 -5.12
N ASP A 95 -3.71 3.84 -6.44
CA ASP A 95 -2.48 3.68 -7.24
C ASP A 95 -1.50 4.86 -7.06
N TRP A 96 -2.01 6.08 -7.06
CA TRP A 96 -1.21 7.28 -6.75
C TRP A 96 -0.66 7.25 -5.33
N LEU A 97 -1.51 6.99 -4.33
CA LEU A 97 -1.12 6.99 -2.92
C LEU A 97 -0.09 5.90 -2.60
N PHE A 98 -0.21 4.73 -3.24
CA PHE A 98 0.78 3.66 -3.17
C PHE A 98 2.13 4.13 -3.70
N SER A 99 2.15 4.74 -4.88
CA SER A 99 3.38 5.23 -5.52
C SER A 99 4.10 6.29 -4.67
N GLU A 100 3.35 7.19 -4.03
CA GLU A 100 3.90 8.17 -3.09
C GLU A 100 4.42 7.50 -1.81
N SER A 101 3.70 6.50 -1.29
CA SER A 101 4.11 5.77 -0.08
C SER A 101 5.43 5.03 -0.30
N VAL A 102 5.57 4.34 -1.43
CA VAL A 102 6.82 3.69 -1.85
C VAL A 102 7.96 4.70 -2.00
N SER A 103 7.68 5.86 -2.59
CA SER A 103 8.69 6.92 -2.77
C SER A 103 9.18 7.48 -1.42
N SER A 104 8.30 7.54 -0.42
CA SER A 104 8.59 8.03 0.95
C SER A 104 9.46 7.06 1.77
N VAL A 105 9.32 5.75 1.55
CA VAL A 105 10.11 4.72 2.26
C VAL A 105 11.36 4.27 1.52
N ARG A 106 11.54 4.65 0.25
CA ARG A 106 12.71 4.27 -0.55
C ARG A 106 14.05 4.62 0.12
N THR A 107 14.10 5.65 0.96
CA THR A 107 15.30 6.01 1.73
C THR A 107 15.59 5.09 2.90
N ASP A 108 14.58 4.36 3.37
CA ASP A 108 14.63 3.44 4.51
C ASP A 108 14.85 1.99 4.07
N LEU A 109 14.62 1.72 2.79
CA LEU A 109 14.85 0.42 2.18
C LEU A 109 16.31 0.29 1.72
N PRO A 110 16.91 -0.90 1.85
CA PRO A 110 18.24 -1.16 1.32
C PRO A 110 18.27 -1.00 -0.21
N ALA A 111 19.44 -0.64 -0.75
CA ALA A 111 19.62 -0.29 -2.16
C ALA A 111 19.20 -1.41 -3.16
N THR A 112 19.05 -2.64 -2.69
CA THR A 112 18.62 -3.80 -3.48
C THR A 112 17.12 -3.77 -3.81
N VAL A 113 16.32 -2.94 -3.14
CA VAL A 113 14.84 -2.83 -3.31
C VAL A 113 14.46 -1.81 -4.41
N ALA A 114 15.40 -1.52 -5.33
CA ALA A 114 15.26 -0.49 -6.36
C ALA A 114 14.75 -1.03 -7.71
#